data_AF-A0A2V9B4L1-F1
#
_entry.id   AF-A0A2V9B4L1-F1
#
_cell.length_a   1.000
_cell.length_b   1.000
_cell.length_c   1.000
_cell.angle_alpha   90.00
_cell.angle_beta   90.00
_cell.angle_gamma   90.00
#
_symmetry.space_group_name_H-M   'P 1'
#
loop_
_entity.id
_entity.type
_entity.pdbx_description
1 polymer ?
#
loop_
_entity_poly.entity_id
_entity_poly.type
_entity_poly.pdbx_seq_one_letter_code
_entity_poly.pdbx_strand_id
1 'polypeptide(L)' 'HPVQRAWIEIDVPQCGYCQSGQIMSAVVLLKENPRPTDNDIDEAMSGNICRCGTYPRIRRAIHRAAELAAAPAKGKAAQ' A
#
# COMPACT_ATOMS: atom_id res chain seq x y z
N HIS A 1 -7.74 3.37 6.70
CA HIS A 1 -6.26 3.37 6.79
C HIS A 1 -5.67 3.93 5.47
N PRO A 2 -4.57 4.72 5.46
CA PRO A 2 -3.96 5.25 4.23
C PRO A 2 -3.66 4.18 3.17
N VAL A 3 -3.10 3.04 3.60
CA VAL A 3 -2.84 1.87 2.72
C VAL A 3 -4.12 1.37 2.03
N GLN A 4 -5.20 1.12 2.76
CA GLN A 4 -6.46 0.64 2.16
C GLN A 4 -7.06 1.66 1.18
N ARG A 5 -6.97 2.96 1.49
CA ARG A 5 -7.42 4.02 0.58
C ARG A 5 -6.63 4.00 -0.72
N ALA A 6 -5.30 3.92 -0.64
CA ALA A 6 -4.44 3.82 -1.82
C ALA A 6 -4.71 2.55 -2.64
N TRP A 7 -4.96 1.42 -1.97
CA TRP A 7 -5.33 0.16 -2.63
C TRP A 7 -6.60 0.29 -3.48
N ILE A 8 -7.59 1.02 -2.97
CA ILE A 8 -8.85 1.31 -3.67
C ILE A 8 -8.60 2.33 -4.80
N GLU A 9 -7.91 3.43 -4.52
CA GLU A 9 -7.61 4.49 -5.49
C GLU A 9 -6.87 3.96 -6.74
N ILE A 10 -6.03 2.95 -6.58
CA ILE A 10 -5.17 2.40 -7.65
C ILE A 10 -5.71 1.10 -8.26
N ASP A 11 -6.85 0.61 -7.77
CA ASP A 11 -7.47 -0.65 -8.22
C ASP A 11 -6.44 -1.80 -8.24
N VAL A 12 -5.83 -2.04 -7.06
CA VAL A 12 -4.75 -3.03 -6.93
C VAL A 12 -5.25 -4.47 -7.08
N PRO A 13 -6.34 -4.90 -6.41
CA PRO A 13 -6.79 -6.29 -6.45
C PRO A 13 -7.27 -6.71 -7.84
N GLN A 14 -6.88 -7.93 -8.25
CA GLN A 14 -7.65 -8.70 -9.24
C GLN A 14 -8.44 -9.79 -8.51
N CYS A 15 -7.84 -10.96 -8.24
CA CYS A 15 -8.50 -12.04 -7.51
C CYS A 15 -8.65 -11.80 -6.00
N GLY A 16 -7.98 -10.78 -5.45
CA GLY A 16 -8.06 -10.43 -4.02
C GLY A 16 -7.25 -11.32 -3.05
N TYR A 17 -6.83 -12.52 -3.46
CA TYR A 17 -6.30 -13.54 -2.53
C TYR A 17 -5.08 -13.08 -1.71
N CYS A 18 -4.06 -12.49 -2.37
CA CYS A 18 -2.84 -12.06 -1.68
C CYS A 18 -2.98 -10.71 -0.97
N GLN A 19 -4.09 -9.99 -1.14
CA GLN A 19 -4.15 -8.56 -0.84
C GLN A 19 -4.09 -8.26 0.65
N SER A 20 -4.67 -9.11 1.50
CA SER A 20 -4.60 -8.94 2.96
C SER A 20 -3.15 -9.00 3.46
N GLY A 21 -2.34 -9.95 2.97
CA GLY A 21 -0.92 -10.07 3.30
C GLY A 21 -0.12 -8.85 2.82
N GLN A 22 -0.34 -8.45 1.55
CA GLN A 22 0.30 -7.26 0.98
C GLN A 22 -0.02 -5.98 1.76
N ILE A 23 -1.29 -5.79 2.14
CA ILE A 23 -1.71 -4.63 2.93
C ILE A 23 -1.01 -4.63 4.29
N MET A 24 -0.97 -5.77 5.00
CA MET A 24 -0.33 -5.83 6.31
C MET A 24 1.18 -5.57 6.24
N SER A 25 1.88 -6.15 5.26
CA SER A 25 3.31 -5.86 5.05
C SER A 25 3.55 -4.39 4.67
N ALA A 26 2.67 -3.80 3.85
CA ALA A 26 2.76 -2.38 3.50
C ALA A 26 2.55 -1.46 4.72
N VAL A 27 1.65 -1.82 5.64
CA VAL A 27 1.44 -1.10 6.90
C VAL A 27 2.70 -1.10 7.75
N VAL A 28 3.36 -2.26 7.90
CA VAL A 28 4.60 -2.38 8.67
C VAL A 28 5.72 -1.59 8.01
N LEU A 29 5.93 -1.78 6.70
CA LEU A 29 6.93 -1.04 5.93
C LEU A 29 6.79 0.46 6.12
N LEU A 30 5.59 1.02 5.95
CA LEU A 30 5.37 2.46 6.05
C LEU A 30 5.46 3.01 7.47
N LYS A 31 5.29 2.16 8.49
CA LYS A 31 5.51 2.53 9.89
C LYS A 31 7.01 2.68 10.18
N GLU A 32 7.85 1.82 9.60
CA GLU A 32 9.30 1.79 9.82
C GLU A 32 10.04 2.74 8.88
N ASN A 33 9.60 2.81 7.62
CA ASN A 33 10.14 3.66 6.57
C ASN A 33 9.00 4.44 5.89
N PRO A 34 8.71 5.68 6.33
CA PRO A 34 7.62 6.49 5.78
C PRO A 34 7.82 6.95 4.33
N ARG A 35 9.02 6.79 3.74
CA ARG A 35 9.34 7.17 2.36
C ARG A 35 10.17 6.06 1.69
N PRO A 36 9.59 4.87 1.47
CA PRO A 36 10.32 3.73 0.94
C PRO A 36 10.67 3.94 -0.54
N THR A 37 11.79 3.39 -0.96
CA THR A 37 12.15 3.24 -2.38
C THR A 37 11.46 2.03 -2.98
N ASP A 38 11.52 1.89 -4.32
CA ASP A 38 11.02 0.70 -5.01
C ASP A 38 11.69 -0.59 -4.53
N ASN A 39 12.99 -0.55 -4.23
CA ASN A 39 13.72 -1.71 -3.72
C ASN A 39 13.25 -2.09 -2.31
N ASP A 40 13.03 -1.10 -1.42
CA ASP A 40 12.50 -1.35 -0.07
C ASP A 40 11.11 -2.02 -0.16
N ILE A 41 10.29 -1.58 -1.11
CA ILE A 41 8.97 -2.16 -1.36
C ILE A 41 9.10 -3.61 -1.84
N ASP A 42 9.92 -3.85 -2.85
CA ASP A 42 10.08 -5.18 -3.42
C ASP A 42 10.59 -6.18 -2.38
N GLU A 43 11.53 -5.77 -1.53
CA GLU A 43 12.07 -6.59 -0.45
C GLU A 43 11.01 -6.88 0.62
N ALA A 44 10.28 -5.87 1.08
CA ALA A 44 9.22 -6.03 2.06
C ALA A 44 8.06 -6.90 1.56
N MET A 45 7.77 -6.87 0.26
CA MET A 45 6.68 -7.64 -0.35
C MET A 45 7.12 -9.04 -0.81
N SER A 46 8.41 -9.39 -0.74
CA SER A 46 8.96 -10.65 -1.25
C SER A 46 8.29 -11.92 -0.69
N GLY A 47 7.83 -11.87 0.58
CA GLY A 47 7.07 -12.95 1.22
C GLY A 47 5.59 -13.04 0.82
N ASN A 48 5.07 -12.04 0.09
CA ASN A 48 3.67 -11.98 -0.33
C ASN A 48 3.56 -12.23 -1.83
N ILE A 49 3.32 -13.47 -2.24
CA ILE A 49 3.26 -13.83 -3.65
C ILE A 49 1.92 -13.39 -4.28
N CYS A 50 1.98 -12.64 -5.37
CA CYS A 50 0.82 -12.27 -6.19
C CYS A 50 0.79 -13.08 -7.50
N ARG A 51 -0.20 -13.96 -7.64
CA ARG A 51 -0.36 -14.77 -8.86
C ARG A 51 -0.97 -13.99 -10.03
N CYS A 52 -1.69 -12.92 -9.76
CA CYS A 52 -2.28 -12.04 -10.77
C CYS A 52 -1.27 -11.07 -11.41
N GLY A 53 -0.04 -10.99 -10.87
CA GLY A 53 1.01 -10.12 -11.41
C GLY A 53 0.80 -8.62 -11.18
N THR A 54 0.09 -8.23 -10.11
CA THR A 54 -0.24 -6.81 -9.84
C THR A 54 0.86 -6.04 -9.10
N TYR A 55 2.11 -6.53 -9.07
CA TYR A 55 3.22 -5.89 -8.36
C TYR A 55 3.43 -4.41 -8.70
N PRO A 56 3.35 -3.98 -9.98
CA PRO A 56 3.46 -2.55 -10.30
C PRO A 56 2.33 -1.71 -9.66
N ARG A 57 1.12 -2.26 -9.52
CA ARG A 57 0.00 -1.57 -8.85
C ARG A 57 0.21 -1.51 -7.34
N ILE A 58 0.70 -2.60 -6.74
CA ILE A 58 1.05 -2.68 -5.31
C ILE A 58 2.08 -1.60 -4.97
N ARG A 59 3.17 -1.52 -5.73
CA ARG A 59 4.21 -0.51 -5.56
C ARG A 59 3.66 0.92 -5.63
N ARG A 60 2.88 1.24 -6.67
CA ARG A 60 2.22 2.55 -6.78
C ARG A 60 1.32 2.84 -5.58
N ALA A 61 0.60 1.83 -5.07
CA ALA A 61 -0.28 2.00 -3.93
C ALA A 61 0.46 2.24 -2.61
N ILE A 62 1.64 1.65 -2.43
CA ILE A 62 2.47 1.92 -1.26
C ILE A 62 3.02 3.35 -1.29
N HIS A 63 3.53 3.82 -2.43
CA HIS A 63 3.94 5.22 -2.60
C HIS A 63 2.79 6.18 -2.34
N ARG A 64 1.61 5.89 -2.89
CA ARG A 64 0.41 6.70 -2.65
C ARG A 64 -0.01 6.69 -1.18
N ALA A 65 0.09 5.55 -0.51
CA ALA A 65 -0.19 5.45 0.91
C ALA A 65 0.78 6.27 1.76
N ALA A 66 2.07 6.33 1.39
CA ALA A 66 3.06 7.18 2.03
C ALA A 66 2.70 8.67 1.90
N GLU A 67 2.30 9.12 0.71
CA GLU A 67 1.82 10.49 0.48
C GLU A 67 0.57 10.81 1.33
N LEU A 68 -0.40 9.91 1.35
CA LEU A 68 -1.64 10.07 2.13
C LEU A 68 -1.40 10.09 3.64
N ALA A 69 -0.36 9.39 4.12
CA ALA A 69 0.03 9.38 5.52
C ALA A 69 0.82 10.65 5.92
N ALA A 70 1.59 11.23 5.00
CA ALA A 70 2.33 12.47 5.21
C ALA A 70 1.45 13.73 5.09
N ALA A 71 0.34 13.66 4.36
CA ALA A 71 -0.59 14.78 4.22
C ALA A 71 -1.27 15.08 5.58
N PRO A 72 -1.38 16.36 5.99
CA PRO A 72 -2.13 16.72 7.18
C PRO A 72 -3.57 16.26 7.02
N ALA A 73 -4.10 15.57 8.03
CA ALA A 73 -5.47 15.07 8.04
C ALA A 73 -6.45 16.24 7.87
N LYS A 74 -6.95 16.45 6.65
CA LYS A 74 -8.13 17.29 6.44
C LYS A 74 -9.25 16.67 7.27
N GLY A 75 -9.73 17.43 8.25
CA GLY A 75 -10.66 16.98 9.28
C GLY A 75 -11.86 16.24 8.70
N LYS A 76 -12.36 15.27 9.48
CA LYS A 76 -13.69 14.68 9.33
C LYS A 76 -14.70 15.79 9.07
N ALA A 77 -15.19 15.91 7.83
CA ALA A 77 -16.49 16.51 7.60
C ALA A 77 -17.51 15.51 8.11
N ALA A 78 -18.15 15.86 9.23
CA ALA A 78 -19.37 15.21 9.65
C ALA A 78 -20.44 15.45 8.57
N GLN A 79 -21.05 14.37 8.09
CA GLN A 79 -22.42 14.28 7.60
C GLN A 79 -22.88 12.86 7.90
#